data_AF-A0A3C0L575-F1
#
_entry.id   AF-A0A3C0L575-F1
#
_cell.length_a   1.000
_cell.length_b   1.000
_cell.length_c   1.000
_cell.angle_alpha   90.00
_cell.angle_beta   90.00
_cell.angle_gamma   90.00
#
_symmetry.space_group_name_H-M   'P 1'
#
loop_
_entity.id
_entity.type
_entity.pdbx_description
1 polymer ?
#
loop_
_entity_poly.entity_id
_entity_poly.type
_entity_poly.pdbx_seq_one_letter_code
_entity_poly.pdbx_strand_id
1 'polypeptide(L)'
;MRVDSLWIYPIKGCRGQALDAVDVTTEGFDGDRQFVLTDSGVPQSQKSLPALKDLSATWQAGQLTLSFKGGDPFQVPAESHRQKEPMPLIGRTVGVIDLGEPVAQWLSEAFGKRLRLVKAAAGEAISIPLPVFARLEGTVQSKTVDVAPLLLANQASLDDLNQRLEAPVPMDRFRANIVVSGLAAYAEDALDT
;
A
#
# COMPACT_ATOMS: atom_id res chain seq x y z
N MET A 1 13.51 -19.53 10.63
CA MET A 1 12.77 -18.33 10.16
C MET A 1 12.09 -17.65 11.34
N ARG A 2 12.18 -16.32 11.42
CA ARG A 2 11.43 -15.48 12.37
C ARG A 2 10.95 -14.21 11.65
N VAL A 3 9.86 -13.59 12.14
CA VAL A 3 9.40 -12.28 11.68
C VAL A 3 10.19 -11.20 12.42
N ASP A 4 10.86 -10.32 11.68
CA ASP A 4 11.62 -9.20 12.24
C ASP A 4 10.80 -7.90 12.27
N SER A 5 9.96 -7.66 11.27
CA SER A 5 9.06 -6.50 11.27
C SER A 5 7.82 -6.71 10.40
N LEU A 6 6.76 -5.99 10.77
CA LEU A 6 5.48 -5.96 10.07
C LEU A 6 5.19 -4.53 9.63
N TRP A 7 4.66 -4.39 8.42
CA TRP A 7 4.39 -3.10 7.81
C TRP A 7 3.07 -3.12 7.05
N ILE A 8 2.32 -2.03 7.20
CA ILE A 8 1.24 -1.68 6.29
C ILE A 8 1.57 -0.36 5.61
N TYR A 9 0.97 -0.14 4.44
CA TYR A 9 1.05 1.07 3.67
C TYR A 9 -0.38 1.54 3.41
N PRO A 10 -1.02 2.23 4.38
CA PRO A 10 -2.44 2.52 4.30
C PRO A 10 -2.85 3.19 2.99
N ILE A 11 -2.01 4.12 2.54
CA ILE A 11 -2.15 4.76 1.24
C ILE A 11 -1.11 4.19 0.26
N LYS A 12 -1.59 3.73 -0.90
CA LYS A 12 -0.74 3.28 -2.01
C LYS A 12 0.29 4.35 -2.38
N GLY A 13 1.56 3.94 -2.45
CA GLY A 13 2.67 4.83 -2.81
C GLY A 13 3.15 5.77 -1.70
N CYS A 14 2.59 5.73 -0.50
CA CYS A 14 3.02 6.57 0.63
C CYS A 14 3.94 5.81 1.60
N ARG A 15 4.41 6.47 2.67
CA ARG A 15 5.27 5.85 3.69
C ARG A 15 4.56 4.67 4.38
N GLY A 16 5.35 3.69 4.83
CA GLY A 16 4.86 2.58 5.62
C GLY A 16 4.66 2.95 7.08
N GLN A 17 3.73 2.25 7.74
CA GLN A 17 3.50 2.24 9.17
C GLN A 17 4.01 0.90 9.71
N ALA A 18 4.96 0.95 10.64
CA ALA A 18 5.42 -0.23 11.36
C ALA A 18 4.37 -0.68 12.38
N LEU A 19 4.23 -1.99 12.56
CA LEU A 19 3.30 -2.60 13.51
C LEU A 19 3.99 -3.67 14.35
N ASP A 20 3.53 -3.83 15.58
CA ASP A 20 3.94 -4.94 16.45
C ASP A 20 3.11 -6.21 16.19
N ALA A 21 1.86 -6.03 15.75
CA ALA A 21 0.91 -7.09 15.41
C ALA A 21 -0.09 -6.58 14.38
N VAL A 22 -0.69 -7.50 13.60
CA VAL A 22 -1.66 -7.16 12.57
C VAL A 22 -2.59 -8.33 12.28
N ASP A 23 -3.85 -8.03 11.98
CA ASP A 23 -4.82 -9.01 11.54
C ASP A 23 -4.60 -9.35 10.05
N VAL A 24 -4.65 -10.64 9.73
CA VAL A 24 -4.50 -11.15 8.36
C VAL A 24 -5.87 -11.47 7.80
N THR A 25 -6.22 -10.89 6.65
CA THR A 25 -7.43 -11.21 5.90
C THR A 25 -7.08 -11.97 4.63
N THR A 26 -8.10 -12.51 3.94
CA THR A 26 -7.94 -13.12 2.61
C THR A 26 -7.38 -12.15 1.56
N GLU A 27 -7.46 -10.85 1.83
CA GLU A 27 -7.00 -9.77 0.97
C GLU A 27 -5.72 -9.10 1.52
N GLY A 28 -5.03 -9.71 2.48
CA GLY A 28 -3.80 -9.20 3.11
C GLY A 28 -4.05 -8.54 4.46
N PHE A 29 -3.09 -7.76 4.96
CA PHE A 29 -3.20 -7.13 6.28
C PHE A 29 -4.33 -6.11 6.36
N ASP A 30 -5.03 -6.07 7.51
CA ASP A 30 -5.97 -4.98 7.78
C ASP A 30 -5.26 -3.63 7.71
N GLY A 31 -5.93 -2.63 7.15
CA GLY A 31 -5.36 -1.30 6.94
C GLY A 31 -4.36 -1.17 5.80
N ASP A 32 -3.87 -2.25 5.18
CA ASP A 32 -2.90 -2.13 4.08
C ASP A 32 -3.54 -1.73 2.76
N ARG A 33 -2.98 -0.71 2.09
CA ARG A 33 -3.36 -0.23 0.73
C ARG A 33 -4.87 -0.07 0.54
N GLN A 34 -5.58 0.39 1.57
CA GLN A 34 -7.01 0.69 1.52
C GLN A 34 -7.30 2.01 0.79
N PHE A 35 -6.30 2.87 0.63
CA PHE A 35 -6.47 4.23 0.13
C PHE A 35 -5.53 4.56 -1.03
N VAL A 36 -5.94 5.48 -1.90
CA VAL A 36 -5.14 5.99 -3.03
C VAL A 36 -5.39 7.49 -3.19
N LEU A 37 -4.36 8.25 -3.53
CA LEU A 37 -4.53 9.63 -3.98
C LEU A 37 -4.86 9.66 -5.46
N THR A 38 -5.85 10.46 -5.85
CA THR A 38 -6.20 10.67 -7.24
C THR A 38 -6.05 12.14 -7.63
N ASP A 39 -5.72 12.37 -8.90
CA ASP A 39 -5.82 13.67 -9.56
C ASP A 39 -6.83 13.53 -10.69
N SER A 40 -7.97 14.21 -10.58
CA SER A 40 -9.03 14.15 -11.59
C SER A 40 -9.46 12.71 -11.93
N GLY A 41 -9.56 11.87 -10.90
CA GLY A 41 -9.89 10.44 -11.02
C GLY A 41 -8.72 9.52 -11.38
N VAL A 42 -7.55 10.08 -11.73
CA VAL A 42 -6.36 9.29 -12.10
C VAL A 42 -5.53 8.94 -10.86
N PRO A 43 -5.29 7.65 -10.56
CA PRO A 43 -4.46 7.21 -9.44
C PRO A 43 -3.04 7.76 -9.52
N GLN A 44 -2.51 8.25 -8.39
CA GLN A 44 -1.16 8.76 -8.29
C GLN A 44 -0.19 7.70 -7.75
N SER A 45 1.05 7.74 -8.23
CA SER A 45 2.16 6.88 -7.79
C SER A 45 3.39 7.73 -7.50
N GLN A 46 4.43 7.17 -6.85
CA GLN A 46 5.68 7.91 -6.65
C GLN A 46 6.40 8.26 -7.97
N LYS A 47 6.03 7.64 -9.10
CA LYS A 47 6.53 8.01 -10.43
C LYS A 47 5.88 9.31 -10.93
N SER A 48 4.57 9.47 -10.75
CA SER A 48 3.83 10.67 -11.18
C SER A 48 3.86 11.80 -10.15
N LEU A 49 3.94 11.45 -8.86
CA LEU A 49 3.97 12.36 -7.73
C LEU A 49 5.02 11.88 -6.70
N PRO A 50 6.32 12.15 -6.94
CA PRO A 50 7.39 11.69 -6.05
C PRO A 50 7.26 12.13 -4.59
N ALA A 51 6.58 13.25 -4.35
CA ALA A 51 6.27 13.79 -3.02
C ALA A 51 5.37 12.87 -2.16
N LEU A 52 4.74 11.83 -2.73
CA LEU A 52 3.99 10.84 -1.93
C LEU A 52 4.87 10.17 -0.86
N LYS A 53 6.19 10.10 -1.07
CA LYS A 53 7.16 9.59 -0.07
C LYS A 53 7.22 10.45 1.21
N ASP A 54 6.73 11.69 1.15
CA ASP A 54 6.71 12.63 2.27
C ASP A 54 5.37 12.60 3.02
N LEU A 55 4.37 11.87 2.51
CA LEU A 55 3.08 11.65 3.17
C LEU A 55 3.15 10.41 4.06
N SER A 56 2.91 10.62 5.35
CA SER A 56 2.71 9.57 6.35
C SER A 56 1.21 9.35 6.56
N ALA A 57 0.83 8.09 6.74
CA ALA A 57 -0.53 7.68 7.04
C ALA A 57 -0.50 6.65 8.16
N THR A 58 -1.27 6.90 9.22
CA THR A 58 -1.47 5.97 10.34
C THR A 58 -2.89 5.46 10.29
N TRP A 59 -3.05 4.15 10.22
CA TRP A 59 -4.33 3.45 10.36
C TRP A 59 -4.40 2.82 11.74
N GLN A 60 -5.44 3.17 12.50
CA GLN A 60 -5.67 2.61 13.82
C GLN A 60 -7.16 2.64 14.14
N ALA A 61 -7.73 1.50 14.55
CA ALA A 61 -9.12 1.38 15.00
C ALA A 61 -10.15 2.02 14.05
N GLY A 62 -9.98 1.83 12.74
CA GLY A 62 -10.88 2.39 11.72
C GLY A 62 -10.67 3.87 11.38
N GLN A 63 -9.69 4.52 12.00
CA GLN A 63 -9.36 5.93 11.80
C GLN A 63 -8.07 6.09 11.01
N LEU A 64 -8.11 6.93 9.98
CA LEU A 64 -6.95 7.34 9.20
C LEU A 64 -6.46 8.73 9.67
N THR A 65 -5.17 8.84 9.97
CA THR A 65 -4.50 10.10 10.31
C THR A 65 -3.34 10.35 9.36
N LEU A 66 -3.26 11.56 8.79
CA LEU A 66 -2.25 11.96 7.81
C LEU A 66 -1.26 12.96 8.41
N SER A 67 -0.02 12.94 7.94
CA SER A 67 0.93 14.04 8.14
C SER A 67 1.81 14.17 6.90
N PHE A 68 2.10 15.39 6.47
CA PHE A 68 2.92 15.66 5.31
C PHE A 68 4.21 16.37 5.75
N LYS A 69 5.38 15.83 5.35
CA LYS A 69 6.70 16.35 5.71
C LYS A 69 6.92 16.52 7.23
N GLY A 70 6.26 15.71 8.04
CA GLY A 70 6.35 15.79 9.51
C GLY A 70 5.60 16.97 10.14
N GLY A 71 4.71 17.63 9.38
CA GLY A 71 3.83 18.68 9.89
C GLY A 71 2.68 18.12 10.76
N ASP A 72 1.78 19.03 11.15
CA ASP A 72 0.68 18.72 12.07
C ASP A 72 -0.22 17.58 11.53
N PRO A 73 -0.70 16.71 12.42
CA PRO A 73 -1.56 15.59 12.03
C PRO A 73 -2.94 16.08 11.59
N PHE A 74 -3.46 15.47 10.53
CA PHE A 74 -4.81 15.65 10.04
C PHE A 74 -5.60 14.35 10.17
N GLN A 75 -6.62 14.36 11.02
CA GLN A 75 -7.53 13.24 11.16
C GLN A 75 -8.55 13.28 10.02
N VAL A 76 -8.57 12.23 9.19
CA VAL A 76 -9.50 12.15 8.06
C VAL A 76 -10.91 11.92 8.59
N PRO A 77 -11.89 12.78 8.30
CA PRO A 77 -13.27 12.56 8.71
C PRO A 77 -13.82 11.23 8.16
N ALA A 78 -14.77 10.64 8.88
CA ALA A 78 -15.45 9.44 8.41
C ALA A 78 -16.13 9.69 7.05
N GLU A 79 -16.20 8.62 6.24
CA GLU A 79 -16.77 8.62 4.90
C GLU A 79 -18.16 9.28 4.85
N SER A 80 -18.29 10.32 4.02
CA SER A 80 -19.58 10.96 3.74
C SER A 80 -20.18 10.52 2.40
N HIS A 81 -19.34 10.16 1.41
CA HIS A 81 -19.80 9.72 0.10
C HIS A 81 -20.14 8.23 0.11
N ARG A 82 -21.22 7.85 -0.58
CA ARG A 82 -21.63 6.43 -0.72
C ARG A 82 -21.55 5.90 -2.14
N GLN A 83 -21.34 6.79 -3.12
CA GLN A 83 -21.20 6.37 -4.51
C GLN A 83 -19.82 5.75 -4.72
N LYS A 84 -19.81 4.58 -5.34
CA LYS A 84 -18.58 3.88 -5.73
C LYS A 84 -18.27 4.23 -7.18
N GLU A 85 -17.06 4.69 -7.42
CA GLU A 85 -16.52 4.95 -8.77
C GLU A 85 -15.53 3.83 -9.16
N PRO A 86 -15.52 3.39 -10.42
CA PRO A 86 -14.59 2.37 -10.87
C PRO A 86 -13.17 2.94 -11.01
N MET A 87 -12.18 2.24 -10.45
CA MET A 87 -10.76 2.56 -10.59
C MET A 87 -10.01 1.34 -11.15
N PRO A 88 -9.56 1.40 -12.42
CA PRO A 88 -8.79 0.32 -13.02
C PRO A 88 -7.44 0.13 -12.32
N LEU A 89 -7.10 -1.12 -12.01
CA LEU A 89 -5.80 -1.55 -11.51
C LEU A 89 -5.31 -2.73 -12.36
N ILE A 90 -4.09 -3.21 -12.07
CA ILE A 90 -3.54 -4.34 -12.82
C ILE A 90 -4.43 -5.60 -12.62
N GLY A 91 -4.96 -6.09 -13.73
CA GLY A 91 -5.79 -7.30 -13.79
C GLY A 91 -7.18 -7.20 -13.16
N ARG A 92 -7.66 -6.03 -12.76
CA ARG A 92 -9.01 -5.86 -12.17
C ARG A 92 -9.48 -4.41 -12.13
N THR A 93 -10.76 -4.21 -11.82
CA THR A 93 -11.28 -2.91 -11.37
C THR A 93 -11.59 -2.96 -9.87
N VAL A 94 -11.32 -1.86 -9.16
CA VAL A 94 -11.73 -1.67 -7.77
C VAL A 94 -12.73 -0.53 -7.71
N GLY A 95 -13.86 -0.73 -7.02
CA GLY A 95 -14.79 0.34 -6.69
C GLY A 95 -14.25 1.16 -5.52
N VAL A 96 -14.15 2.48 -5.70
CA VAL A 96 -13.62 3.41 -4.71
C VAL A 96 -14.63 4.46 -4.28
N ILE A 97 -14.51 4.94 -3.06
CA ILE A 97 -15.32 6.01 -2.46
C ILE A 97 -14.43 7.21 -2.20
N ASP A 98 -14.86 8.38 -2.66
CA ASP A 98 -14.20 9.65 -2.37
C ASP A 98 -14.40 10.08 -0.91
N LEU A 99 -13.34 10.48 -0.21
CA LEU A 99 -13.42 10.86 1.21
C LEU A 99 -13.79 12.33 1.46
N GLY A 100 -14.15 13.06 0.41
CA GLY A 100 -14.77 14.37 0.50
C GLY A 100 -13.80 15.55 0.58
N GLU A 101 -14.39 16.74 0.65
CA GLU A 101 -13.65 17.99 0.52
C GLU A 101 -12.65 18.30 1.65
N PRO A 102 -12.89 17.96 2.94
CA PRO A 102 -11.94 18.29 4.00
C PRO A 102 -10.54 17.70 3.77
N VAL A 103 -10.46 16.41 3.41
CA VAL A 103 -9.17 15.77 3.12
C VAL A 103 -8.61 16.18 1.76
N ALA A 104 -9.48 16.44 0.76
CA ALA A 104 -9.05 16.95 -0.53
C ALA A 104 -8.39 18.33 -0.42
N GLN A 105 -8.96 19.23 0.38
CA GLN A 105 -8.39 20.55 0.64
C GLN A 105 -7.04 20.43 1.35
N TRP A 106 -6.97 19.66 2.43
CA TRP A 106 -5.73 19.45 3.19
C TRP A 106 -4.61 18.87 2.29
N LEU A 107 -4.93 17.86 1.47
CA LEU A 107 -3.98 17.30 0.50
C LEU A 107 -3.57 18.34 -0.56
N SER A 108 -4.52 19.16 -1.01
CA SER A 108 -4.24 20.16 -2.04
C SER A 108 -3.28 21.25 -1.54
N GLU A 109 -3.44 21.66 -0.29
CA GLU A 109 -2.53 22.58 0.40
C GLU A 109 -1.16 21.94 0.62
N ALA A 110 -1.12 20.69 1.08
CA ALA A 110 0.14 19.96 1.33
C ALA A 110 0.97 19.76 0.06
N PHE A 111 0.34 19.38 -1.05
CA PHE A 111 1.03 19.06 -2.31
C PHE A 111 1.10 20.22 -3.31
N GLY A 112 0.39 21.32 -3.07
CA GLY A 112 0.31 22.46 -3.99
C GLY A 112 -0.42 22.16 -5.31
N LYS A 113 -1.26 21.12 -5.34
CA LYS A 113 -2.07 20.74 -6.50
C LYS A 113 -3.35 20.03 -6.05
N ARG A 114 -4.43 20.12 -6.84
CA ARG A 114 -5.70 19.48 -6.50
C ARG A 114 -5.53 17.96 -6.44
N LEU A 115 -5.75 17.38 -5.26
CA LEU A 115 -5.71 15.94 -5.02
C LEU A 115 -6.94 15.52 -4.22
N ARG A 116 -7.38 14.29 -4.44
CA ARG A 116 -8.46 13.67 -3.66
C ARG A 116 -7.96 12.37 -3.06
N LEU A 117 -8.54 11.98 -1.93
CA LEU A 117 -8.28 10.70 -1.29
C LEU A 117 -9.48 9.80 -1.53
N VAL A 118 -9.24 8.62 -2.08
CA VAL A 118 -10.27 7.62 -2.29
C VAL A 118 -9.96 6.37 -1.47
N LYS A 119 -11.02 5.70 -0.99
CA LYS A 119 -10.95 4.44 -0.25
C LYS A 119 -11.54 3.30 -1.09
N ALA A 120 -10.85 2.17 -1.12
CA ALA A 120 -11.37 0.92 -1.65
C ALA A 120 -12.66 0.48 -0.93
N ALA A 121 -13.67 0.07 -1.70
CA ALA A 121 -14.99 -0.30 -1.16
C ALA A 121 -15.64 -1.50 -1.85
N ALA A 122 -15.13 -1.95 -2.99
CA ALA A 122 -15.57 -3.16 -3.67
C ALA A 122 -14.46 -3.68 -4.57
N GLY A 123 -14.27 -5.00 -4.61
CA GLY A 123 -13.29 -5.66 -5.47
C GLY A 123 -13.94 -6.51 -6.55
N GLU A 124 -13.18 -6.73 -7.60
CA GLU A 124 -13.46 -7.74 -8.63
C GLU A 124 -12.45 -8.88 -8.54
N ALA A 125 -12.71 -9.96 -9.26
CA ALA A 125 -11.76 -11.04 -9.44
C ALA A 125 -10.52 -10.55 -10.19
N ILE A 126 -9.33 -10.96 -9.73
CA ILE A 126 -8.07 -10.73 -10.44
C ILE A 126 -8.02 -11.64 -11.67
N SER A 127 -7.65 -11.06 -12.81
CA SER A 127 -7.23 -11.79 -14.00
C SER A 127 -5.93 -11.23 -14.56
N ILE A 128 -4.84 -11.99 -14.42
CA ILE A 128 -3.51 -11.62 -14.94
C ILE A 128 -2.92 -12.86 -15.62
N PRO A 129 -2.82 -12.90 -16.96
CA PRO A 129 -2.43 -14.10 -17.71
C PRO A 129 -0.92 -14.35 -17.69
N LEU A 130 -0.33 -14.45 -16.49
CA LEU A 130 1.08 -14.76 -16.27
C LEU A 130 1.21 -15.93 -15.28
N PRO A 131 2.00 -16.98 -15.60
CA PRO A 131 2.12 -18.17 -14.73
C PRO A 131 2.51 -17.87 -13.28
N VAL A 132 3.35 -16.85 -13.05
CA VAL A 132 3.78 -16.43 -11.71
C VAL A 132 2.62 -15.94 -10.83
N PHE A 133 1.50 -15.54 -11.44
CA PHE A 133 0.30 -15.06 -10.73
C PHE A 133 -0.87 -16.04 -10.81
N ALA A 134 -0.66 -17.28 -11.29
CA ALA A 134 -1.73 -18.26 -11.45
C ALA A 134 -2.52 -18.54 -10.16
N ARG A 135 -1.88 -18.41 -8.98
CA ARG A 135 -2.54 -18.58 -7.67
C ARG A 135 -3.53 -17.46 -7.33
N LEU A 136 -3.45 -16.31 -8.00
CA LEU A 136 -4.33 -15.16 -7.78
C LEU A 136 -5.53 -15.15 -8.74
N GLU A 137 -5.49 -15.92 -9.82
CA GLU A 137 -6.55 -15.94 -10.83
C GLU A 137 -7.90 -16.29 -10.20
N GLY A 138 -8.91 -15.44 -10.43
CA GLY A 138 -10.26 -15.63 -9.88
C GLY A 138 -10.44 -15.20 -8.42
N THR A 139 -9.36 -14.87 -7.70
CA THR A 139 -9.47 -14.34 -6.33
C THR A 139 -10.01 -12.92 -6.32
N VAL A 140 -10.93 -12.60 -5.41
CA VAL A 140 -11.48 -11.24 -5.27
C VAL A 140 -10.51 -10.37 -4.48
N GLN A 141 -10.21 -9.19 -5.01
CA GLN A 141 -9.34 -8.22 -4.36
C GLN A 141 -9.92 -6.81 -4.45
N SER A 142 -10.35 -6.28 -3.31
CA SER A 142 -10.97 -4.97 -3.13
C SER A 142 -9.97 -3.88 -2.76
N LYS A 143 -8.80 -4.22 -2.21
CA LYS A 143 -7.77 -3.23 -1.86
C LYS A 143 -6.97 -2.80 -3.09
N THR A 144 -6.19 -1.74 -2.93
CA THR A 144 -5.45 -1.08 -4.01
C THR A 144 -4.01 -1.57 -4.16
N VAL A 145 -3.76 -2.81 -3.72
CA VAL A 145 -2.52 -3.55 -4.00
C VAL A 145 -2.23 -3.60 -5.49
N ASP A 146 -0.97 -3.70 -5.88
CA ASP A 146 -0.65 -3.93 -7.29
C ASP A 146 -1.16 -5.31 -7.69
N VAL A 147 -0.46 -6.37 -7.30
CA VAL A 147 -0.83 -7.74 -7.68
C VAL A 147 -1.22 -8.57 -6.46
N ALA A 148 -0.26 -8.87 -5.57
CA ALA A 148 -0.47 -9.73 -4.42
C ALA A 148 -0.91 -8.97 -3.16
N PRO A 149 -1.69 -9.60 -2.27
CA PRO A 149 -2.16 -9.00 -1.01
C PRO A 149 -1.05 -8.76 0.03
N LEU A 150 0.04 -9.53 -0.04
CA LEU A 150 1.18 -9.43 0.86
C LEU A 150 2.48 -9.57 0.07
N LEU A 151 3.50 -8.85 0.53
CA LEU A 151 4.89 -9.05 0.09
C LEU A 151 5.75 -9.49 1.28
N LEU A 152 6.32 -10.67 1.17
CA LEU A 152 7.33 -11.20 2.07
C LEU A 152 8.72 -10.83 1.54
N ALA A 153 9.60 -10.34 2.40
CA ALA A 153 10.99 -10.08 2.07
C ALA A 153 11.90 -10.65 3.16
N ASN A 154 13.05 -11.16 2.76
CA ASN A 154 14.05 -11.69 3.66
C ASN A 154 15.21 -10.72 3.82
N GLN A 155 15.61 -10.48 5.07
CA GLN A 155 16.74 -9.60 5.37
C GLN A 155 18.02 -10.08 4.68
N ALA A 156 18.26 -11.40 4.62
CA ALA A 156 19.45 -11.94 3.96
C ALA A 156 19.48 -11.65 2.44
N SER A 157 18.32 -11.59 1.78
CA SER A 157 18.21 -11.23 0.36
C SER A 157 18.52 -9.75 0.12
N LEU A 158 18.09 -8.87 1.03
CA LEU A 158 18.44 -7.46 0.98
C LEU A 158 19.93 -7.25 1.24
N ASP A 159 20.50 -7.96 2.21
CA ASP A 159 21.92 -7.86 2.55
C ASP A 159 22.80 -8.28 1.37
N ASP A 160 22.47 -9.42 0.73
CA ASP A 160 23.16 -9.88 -0.47
C ASP A 160 23.01 -8.89 -1.64
N LEU A 161 21.81 -8.35 -1.88
CA LEU A 161 21.62 -7.31 -2.90
C LEU A 161 22.49 -6.08 -2.62
N ASN A 162 22.52 -5.60 -1.38
CA ASN A 162 23.28 -4.41 -0.99
C ASN A 162 24.79 -4.57 -1.12
N GLN A 163 25.32 -5.80 -1.08
CA GLN A 163 26.74 -6.07 -1.38
C GLN A 163 27.08 -5.85 -2.86
N ARG A 164 26.08 -5.81 -3.74
CA ARG A 164 26.23 -5.68 -5.21
C ARG A 164 25.92 -4.26 -5.71
N LEU A 165 25.51 -3.35 -4.82
CA LEU A 165 25.17 -1.97 -5.16
C LEU A 165 26.28 -1.01 -4.75
N GLU A 166 26.47 0.06 -5.52
CA GLU A 166 27.40 1.15 -5.15
C GLU A 166 26.96 1.85 -3.86
N ALA A 167 25.66 1.98 -3.65
CA ALA A 167 25.05 2.54 -2.45
C ALA A 167 23.96 1.59 -1.94
N PRO A 168 24.02 1.17 -0.65
CA PRO A 168 23.02 0.28 -0.10
C PRO A 168 21.64 0.96 -0.04
N VAL A 169 20.60 0.16 -0.22
CA VAL A 169 19.20 0.59 -0.13
C VAL A 169 18.51 -0.02 1.10
N PRO A 170 17.62 0.73 1.75
CA PRO A 170 16.80 0.20 2.84
C PRO A 170 15.66 -0.70 2.35
N MET A 171 15.14 -1.55 3.25
CA MET A 171 14.03 -2.48 2.98
C MET A 171 12.74 -1.78 2.54
N ASP A 172 12.50 -0.55 3.02
CA ASP A 172 11.30 0.23 2.70
C ASP A 172 11.20 0.60 1.20
N ARG A 173 12.29 0.48 0.43
CA ARG A 173 12.28 0.57 -1.05
C ARG A 173 11.47 -0.54 -1.72
N PHE A 174 11.41 -1.71 -1.10
CA PHE A 174 10.70 -2.89 -1.63
C PHE A 174 9.24 -2.93 -1.16
N ARG A 175 8.90 -2.13 -0.16
CA ARG A 175 7.54 -2.03 0.41
C ARG A 175 6.98 -3.37 0.87
N ALA A 176 7.84 -4.19 1.46
CA ALA A 176 7.48 -5.47 2.08
C ALA A 176 6.47 -5.23 3.21
N ASN A 177 5.52 -6.14 3.35
CA ASN A 177 4.60 -6.20 4.47
C ASN A 177 5.19 -7.02 5.62
N ILE A 178 5.92 -8.07 5.29
CA ILE A 178 6.54 -8.98 6.25
C ILE A 178 8.03 -9.03 5.93
N VAL A 179 8.85 -8.67 6.91
CA VAL A 179 10.30 -8.88 6.84
C VAL A 179 10.66 -10.04 7.74
N VAL A 180 11.34 -11.05 7.18
CA VAL A 180 11.81 -12.23 7.91
C VAL A 180 13.32 -12.32 7.91
N SER A 181 13.84 -13.11 8.84
CA SER A 181 15.25 -13.52 8.86
C SER A 181 15.43 -14.94 9.38
N GLY A 182 16.69 -15.39 9.42
CA GLY A 182 17.04 -16.77 9.73
C GLY A 182 16.76 -17.72 8.56
N LEU A 183 16.79 -17.19 7.35
CA LEU A 183 16.78 -17.91 6.07
C LEU A 183 18.06 -17.54 5.29
N ALA A 184 18.52 -18.42 4.41
CA ALA A 184 19.53 -18.05 3.42
C ALA A 184 18.96 -17.01 2.44
N ALA A 185 19.84 -16.21 1.80
CA ALA A 185 19.40 -15.26 0.79
C ALA A 185 18.57 -15.95 -0.30
N TYR A 186 17.44 -15.34 -0.65
CA TYR A 186 16.45 -15.77 -1.64
C TYR A 186 15.67 -17.05 -1.30
N ALA A 187 15.88 -17.64 -0.12
CA ALA A 187 15.16 -18.86 0.26
C ALA A 187 13.65 -18.64 0.46
N GLU A 188 13.19 -17.40 0.59
CA GLU A 188 11.77 -17.04 0.61
C GLU A 188 11.03 -17.40 -0.68
N ASP A 189 11.72 -17.48 -1.82
CA ASP A 189 11.13 -17.81 -3.13
C ASP A 189 10.68 -19.28 -3.21
N ALA A 190 11.25 -20.13 -2.35
CA ALA A 190 10.97 -21.56 -2.27
C ALA A 190 10.06 -21.92 -1.08
N LEU A 191 9.53 -20.94 -0.36
CA LEU A 191 8.55 -21.20 0.68
C LEU A 191 7.22 -21.59 0.04
N ASP A 192 6.85 -22.86 0.16
CA ASP A 192 5.52 -23.30 -0.20
C ASP A 192 4.49 -22.67 0.74
N THR A 193 3.52 -21.98 0.14
CA THR A 193 2.28 -21.49 0.79
C THR A 193 1.11 -22.39 0.45
#